data_AF-X1CZG4-F1
#
_entry.id   AF-X1CZG4-F1
#
_cell.length_a   1.000
_cell.length_b   1.000
_cell.length_c   1.000
_cell.angle_alpha   90.00
_cell.angle_beta   90.00
_cell.angle_gamma   90.00
#
_symmetry.space_group_name_H-M   'P 1'
#
loop_
_entity.id
_entity.type
_entity.pdbx_description
1 polymer ?
#
loop_
_entity_poly.entity_id
_entity_poly.type
_entity_poly.pdbx_seq_one_letter_code
_entity_poly.pdbx_strand_id
1 'polypeptide(L)'
;MLFSFLACTSTGQNSEDKIKVLIVDGINNHDWKNTTIAAKATLERTGRFTVDVSTTPGRRATKEEWAAWKPDFFNYDVIIGNFNDDCEIDGGCEIDWSKETMANFEKFVSEGGGFVPIHAADNSFTRWPAYNEMIGGGGWGGRQAGVNGYLYRLIDGEWTRSSPDKGLSGEHGRQREFLVIHDQPDHPIVKGLP
;
A
#
# COMPACT_ATOMS: atom_id res chain seq x y z
N MET A 1 -43.77 0.53 -50.59
CA MET A 1 -42.55 0.95 -49.87
C MET A 1 -42.95 1.31 -48.45
N LEU A 2 -42.70 0.42 -47.49
CA LEU A 2 -42.89 0.69 -46.06
C LEU A 2 -41.50 0.92 -45.46
N PHE A 3 -41.22 2.12 -44.97
CA PHE A 3 -40.02 2.40 -44.19
C PHE A 3 -40.30 2.04 -42.72
N SER A 4 -39.68 0.96 -42.25
CA SER A 4 -39.68 0.59 -40.84
C SER A 4 -38.58 1.38 -40.13
N PHE A 5 -38.95 2.32 -39.27
CA PHE A 5 -38.02 3.02 -38.40
C PHE A 5 -37.61 2.07 -37.26
N LEU A 6 -36.34 1.66 -37.26
CA LEU A 6 -35.74 0.93 -36.15
C LEU A 6 -35.36 1.96 -35.07
N ALA A 7 -36.09 1.97 -33.97
CA ALA A 7 -35.75 2.77 -32.80
C ALA A 7 -34.50 2.16 -32.14
N CYS A 8 -33.37 2.85 -32.22
CA CYS A 8 -32.20 2.56 -31.38
C CYS A 8 -32.55 2.96 -29.95
N THR A 9 -32.95 2.00 -29.12
CA THR A 9 -32.92 2.18 -27.67
C THR A 9 -31.48 2.34 -27.24
N SER A 10 -31.09 3.54 -26.82
CA SER A 10 -29.84 3.76 -26.11
C SER A 10 -29.90 2.95 -24.81
N THR A 11 -29.20 1.83 -24.76
CA THR A 11 -28.87 1.20 -23.49
C THR A 11 -28.11 2.24 -22.68
N GLY A 12 -28.68 2.65 -21.54
CA GLY A 12 -28.03 3.58 -20.63
C GLY A 12 -26.60 3.09 -20.36
N GLN A 13 -25.65 4.02 -20.41
CA GLN A 13 -24.33 3.75 -19.85
C GLN A 13 -24.57 3.32 -18.40
N ASN A 14 -24.27 2.06 -18.07
CA ASN A 14 -24.02 1.68 -16.69
C ASN A 14 -23.03 2.71 -16.15
N SER A 15 -23.33 3.34 -15.01
CA SER A 15 -22.26 3.98 -14.25
C SER A 15 -21.20 2.90 -14.06
N GLU A 16 -20.00 3.08 -14.59
CA GLU A 16 -18.88 2.22 -14.22
C GLU A 16 -18.82 2.22 -12.69
N ASP A 17 -19.02 1.05 -12.08
CA ASP A 17 -18.95 0.94 -10.62
C ASP A 17 -17.57 1.46 -10.20
N LYS A 18 -17.57 2.49 -9.35
CA LYS A 18 -16.32 3.09 -8.85
C LYS A 18 -15.53 2.06 -8.07
N ILE A 19 -14.21 2.08 -8.22
CA ILE A 19 -13.30 1.25 -7.44
C ILE A 19 -13.40 1.64 -5.97
N LYS A 20 -13.68 0.68 -5.10
CA LYS A 20 -13.79 0.87 -3.66
C LYS A 20 -12.42 0.75 -3.02
N VAL A 21 -12.00 1.80 -2.32
CA VAL A 21 -10.70 1.89 -1.67
C VAL A 21 -10.90 2.06 -0.17
N LEU A 22 -10.16 1.29 0.62
CA LEU A 22 -10.00 1.54 2.05
C LEU A 22 -8.58 2.03 2.32
N ILE A 23 -8.44 3.23 2.90
CA ILE A 23 -7.18 3.68 3.47
C ILE A 23 -7.12 3.17 4.92
N VAL A 24 -6.07 2.44 5.27
CA VAL A 24 -5.75 2.08 6.65
C VAL A 24 -4.68 3.03 7.18
N ASP A 25 -5.03 3.81 8.22
CA ASP A 25 -4.16 4.81 8.85
C ASP A 25 -4.26 4.76 10.39
N GLY A 26 -3.66 5.71 11.11
CA GLY A 26 -3.85 5.87 12.56
C GLY A 26 -2.56 5.92 13.38
N ILE A 27 -1.52 5.21 12.92
CA ILE A 27 -0.16 5.31 13.45
C ILE A 27 0.79 5.37 12.26
N ASN A 28 1.71 6.33 12.31
CA ASN A 28 2.81 6.44 11.37
C ASN A 28 3.83 7.41 11.99
N ASN A 29 5.12 7.17 11.76
CA ASN A 29 6.18 8.12 12.11
C ASN A 29 6.16 9.39 11.22
N HIS A 30 5.39 9.39 10.12
CA HIS A 30 5.13 10.56 9.29
C HIS A 30 3.79 11.24 9.62
N ASP A 31 3.52 12.39 8.98
CA ASP A 31 2.24 13.10 9.05
C ASP A 31 1.14 12.39 8.26
N TRP A 32 0.73 11.22 8.78
CA TRP A 32 -0.26 10.36 8.16
C TRP A 32 -1.62 11.04 7.97
N LYS A 33 -1.99 11.99 8.83
CA LYS A 33 -3.27 12.71 8.73
C LYS A 33 -3.33 13.49 7.42
N ASN A 34 -2.30 14.27 7.13
CA ASN A 34 -2.22 15.02 5.88
C ASN A 34 -2.03 14.10 4.68
N THR A 35 -1.28 12.99 4.81
CA THR A 35 -1.18 11.97 3.76
C THR A 35 -2.55 11.35 3.42
N THR A 36 -3.36 10.98 4.42
CA THR A 36 -4.71 10.44 4.22
C THR A 36 -5.59 11.46 3.50
N ILE A 37 -5.61 12.72 3.96
CA ILE A 37 -6.40 13.79 3.34
C ILE A 37 -6.00 13.96 1.87
N ALA A 38 -4.70 14.03 1.58
CA ALA A 38 -4.20 14.23 0.24
C ALA A 38 -4.46 13.02 -0.68
N ALA A 39 -4.25 11.80 -0.20
CA ALA A 39 -4.48 10.56 -0.95
C ALA A 39 -5.97 10.41 -1.29
N LYS A 40 -6.85 10.56 -0.29
CA LYS A 40 -8.31 10.52 -0.48
C LYS A 40 -8.78 11.56 -1.49
N ALA A 41 -8.40 12.83 -1.31
CA ALA A 41 -8.80 13.90 -2.21
C ALA A 41 -8.29 13.68 -3.65
N THR A 42 -7.08 13.15 -3.81
CA THR A 42 -6.50 12.85 -5.13
C THR A 42 -7.29 11.77 -5.86
N LEU A 43 -7.60 10.67 -5.18
CA LEU A 43 -8.38 9.56 -5.75
C LEU A 43 -9.81 9.99 -6.09
N GLU A 44 -10.52 10.61 -5.15
CA GLU A 44 -11.91 11.02 -5.35
C GLU A 44 -12.05 12.05 -6.47
N ARG A 45 -11.09 12.98 -6.62
CA ARG A 45 -11.08 13.99 -7.69
C ARG A 45 -11.03 13.40 -9.10
N THR A 46 -10.56 12.16 -9.25
CA THR A 46 -10.59 11.48 -10.56
C THR A 46 -11.99 11.05 -10.99
N GLY A 47 -12.94 10.97 -10.05
CA GLY A 47 -14.28 10.41 -10.27
C GLY A 47 -14.33 8.87 -10.36
N ARG A 48 -13.18 8.18 -10.28
CA ARG A 48 -13.08 6.72 -10.49
C ARG A 48 -13.16 5.89 -9.20
N PHE A 49 -13.02 6.53 -8.04
CA PHE A 49 -12.89 5.86 -6.76
C PHE A 49 -13.94 6.33 -5.75
N THR A 50 -14.35 5.42 -4.87
CA THR A 50 -14.99 5.72 -3.59
C THR A 50 -14.01 5.34 -2.50
N VAL A 51 -13.71 6.26 -1.58
CA VAL A 51 -12.61 6.09 -0.61
C VAL A 51 -13.12 6.19 0.82
N ASP A 52 -13.03 5.10 1.55
CA ASP A 52 -13.25 5.06 2.99
C ASP A 52 -11.91 5.05 3.75
N VAL A 53 -11.97 5.37 5.04
CA VAL A 53 -10.79 5.38 5.93
C VAL A 53 -11.11 4.53 7.15
N SER A 54 -10.21 3.60 7.48
CA SER A 54 -10.22 2.87 8.75
C SER A 54 -8.98 3.26 9.56
N THR A 55 -9.20 4.09 10.57
CA THR A 55 -8.17 4.53 11.50
C THR A 55 -8.00 3.49 12.61
N THR A 56 -6.76 2.99 12.77
CA THR A 56 -6.42 2.07 13.85
C THR A 56 -6.52 2.75 15.21
N PRO A 57 -6.63 1.97 16.30
CA PRO A 57 -6.33 2.46 17.63
C PRO A 57 -4.90 3.03 17.70
N GLY A 58 -4.66 3.92 18.65
CA GLY A 58 -3.33 4.53 18.84
C GLY A 58 -2.35 3.63 19.59
N ARG A 59 -1.07 4.01 19.63
CA ARG A 59 0.02 3.25 20.28
C ARG A 59 -0.19 2.94 21.78
N ARG A 60 -1.08 3.66 22.45
CA ARG A 60 -1.39 3.48 23.88
C ARG A 60 -2.72 2.76 24.11
N ALA A 61 -3.38 2.34 23.03
CA ALA A 61 -4.63 1.59 23.12
C ALA A 61 -4.38 0.21 23.72
N THR A 62 -5.42 -0.35 24.33
CA THR A 62 -5.36 -1.68 24.94
C THR A 62 -5.45 -2.79 23.90
N LYS A 63 -5.09 -4.02 24.28
CA LYS A 63 -5.24 -5.19 23.40
C LYS A 63 -6.71 -5.43 23.02
N GLU A 64 -7.66 -5.06 23.87
CA GLU A 64 -9.09 -5.14 23.60
C GLU A 64 -9.54 -4.12 22.54
N GLU A 65 -9.03 -2.89 22.59
CA GLU A 65 -9.32 -1.87 21.57
C GLU A 65 -8.77 -2.29 20.20
N TRP A 66 -7.55 -2.83 20.16
CA TRP A 66 -6.96 -3.42 18.95
C TRP A 66 -7.70 -4.66 18.46
N ALA A 67 -8.17 -5.51 19.37
CA ALA A 67 -9.00 -6.66 19.02
C ALA A 67 -10.37 -6.24 18.48
N ALA A 68 -10.91 -5.08 18.89
CA ALA A 68 -12.17 -4.56 18.38
C ALA A 68 -12.04 -3.92 16.98
N TRP A 69 -10.85 -3.44 16.61
CA TRP A 69 -10.58 -2.91 15.29
C TRP A 69 -10.45 -4.04 14.24
N LYS A 70 -11.55 -4.28 13.52
CA LYS A 70 -11.70 -5.34 12.52
C LYS A 70 -12.34 -4.83 11.24
N PRO A 71 -11.61 -4.06 10.41
CA PRO A 71 -12.13 -3.67 9.11
C PRO A 71 -12.45 -4.91 8.26
N ASP A 72 -13.56 -4.86 7.52
CA ASP A 72 -13.92 -5.90 6.55
C ASP A 72 -13.32 -5.55 5.18
N PHE A 73 -12.11 -6.08 4.94
CA PHE A 73 -11.34 -5.80 3.72
C PHE A 73 -12.04 -6.25 2.44
N PHE A 74 -12.90 -7.27 2.50
CA PHE A 74 -13.58 -7.85 1.32
C PHE A 74 -14.70 -6.95 0.77
N ASN A 75 -15.05 -5.86 1.45
CA ASN A 75 -15.95 -4.84 0.91
C ASN A 75 -15.27 -3.86 -0.06
N TYR A 76 -13.95 -3.98 -0.25
CA TYR A 76 -13.13 -3.08 -1.04
C TYR A 76 -12.37 -3.84 -2.13
N ASP A 77 -12.00 -3.13 -3.19
CA ASP A 77 -11.18 -3.69 -4.27
C ASP A 77 -9.69 -3.51 -3.97
N VAL A 78 -9.33 -2.42 -3.27
CA VAL A 78 -7.96 -2.05 -2.96
C VAL A 78 -7.84 -1.51 -1.54
N ILE A 79 -6.80 -1.95 -0.83
CA ILE A 79 -6.38 -1.38 0.44
C ILE A 79 -5.14 -0.50 0.20
N ILE A 80 -5.18 0.72 0.71
CA ILE A 80 -4.03 1.62 0.75
C ILE A 80 -3.47 1.62 2.18
N GLY A 81 -2.20 1.26 2.31
CA GLY A 81 -1.49 1.34 3.58
C GLY A 81 -0.90 2.73 3.79
N ASN A 82 -1.40 3.47 4.78
CA ASN A 82 -0.81 4.71 5.30
C ASN A 82 -0.53 4.56 6.81
N PHE A 83 -0.11 3.36 7.19
CA PHE A 83 0.12 2.94 8.56
C PHE A 83 1.54 2.40 8.70
N ASN A 84 2.23 2.73 9.79
CA ASN A 84 3.29 1.89 10.32
C ASN A 84 3.30 1.85 11.84
N ASP A 85 4.03 0.89 12.39
CA ASP A 85 4.12 0.62 13.83
C ASP A 85 4.90 1.70 14.61
N ASP A 86 5.47 2.71 13.94
CA ASP A 86 6.27 3.81 14.51
C ASP A 86 7.45 3.27 15.36
N CYS A 87 8.11 2.25 14.83
CA CYS A 87 9.19 1.51 15.48
C CYS A 87 10.50 1.48 14.69
N GLU A 88 10.76 2.54 13.92
CA GLU A 88 11.84 2.56 12.94
C GLU A 88 13.25 2.38 13.53
N ILE A 89 13.51 2.98 14.70
CA ILE A 89 14.87 3.05 15.30
C ILE A 89 15.19 1.80 16.10
N ASP A 90 14.32 1.41 17.02
CA ASP A 90 14.58 0.31 17.96
C ASP A 90 14.16 -1.06 17.37
N GLY A 91 13.28 -1.05 16.37
CA GLY A 91 12.61 -2.24 15.87
C GLY A 91 11.86 -3.00 16.96
N GLY A 92 11.52 -4.26 16.67
CA GLY A 92 11.10 -5.20 17.69
C GLY A 92 9.68 -5.04 18.26
N CYS A 93 8.88 -4.11 17.75
CA CYS A 93 7.51 -3.88 18.22
C CYS A 93 6.60 -5.09 18.06
N GLU A 94 5.75 -5.31 19.06
CA GLU A 94 4.65 -6.26 18.93
C GLU A 94 3.74 -5.80 17.79
N ILE A 95 3.22 -6.76 17.04
CA ILE A 95 2.21 -6.47 16.03
C ILE A 95 0.91 -6.25 16.80
N ASP A 96 0.42 -5.02 16.77
CA ASP A 96 -0.82 -4.67 17.48
C ASP A 96 -2.08 -5.15 16.74
N TRP A 97 -1.97 -5.44 15.44
CA TRP A 97 -3.08 -6.01 14.68
C TRP A 97 -3.45 -7.39 15.24
N SER A 98 -4.74 -7.61 15.47
CA SER A 98 -5.21 -8.91 15.94
C SER A 98 -4.88 -10.00 14.92
N LYS A 99 -4.67 -11.24 15.40
CA LYS A 99 -4.42 -12.40 14.51
C LYS A 99 -5.52 -12.58 13.47
N GLU A 100 -6.76 -12.26 13.81
CA GLU A 100 -7.90 -12.31 12.90
C GLU A 100 -7.80 -11.24 11.80
N THR A 101 -7.49 -10.00 12.19
CA THR A 101 -7.27 -8.90 11.23
C THR A 101 -6.12 -9.21 10.28
N MET A 102 -5.01 -9.74 10.81
CA MET A 102 -3.86 -10.19 10.01
C MET A 102 -4.26 -11.26 8.99
N ALA A 103 -4.95 -12.32 9.45
CA ALA A 103 -5.37 -13.41 8.58
C ALA A 103 -6.36 -12.96 7.49
N ASN A 104 -7.29 -12.06 7.83
CA ASN A 104 -8.23 -11.50 6.86
C ASN A 104 -7.53 -10.63 5.81
N PHE A 105 -6.52 -9.85 6.23
CA PHE A 105 -5.71 -9.04 5.30
C PHE A 105 -4.89 -9.94 4.36
N GLU A 106 -4.25 -10.98 4.89
CA GLU A 106 -3.55 -11.98 4.08
C GLU A 106 -4.47 -12.68 3.07
N LYS A 107 -5.66 -13.09 3.52
CA LYS A 107 -6.65 -13.73 2.64
C LYS A 107 -7.12 -12.77 1.55
N PHE A 108 -7.38 -11.52 1.88
CA PHE A 108 -7.79 -10.50 0.92
C PHE A 108 -6.76 -10.34 -0.20
N VAL A 109 -5.48 -10.16 0.13
CA VAL A 109 -4.42 -9.97 -0.88
C VAL A 109 -4.20 -11.26 -1.69
N SER A 110 -4.16 -12.42 -1.04
CA SER A 110 -3.95 -13.70 -1.74
C SER A 110 -5.10 -14.11 -2.66
N GLU A 111 -6.32 -13.62 -2.43
CA GLU A 111 -7.49 -13.84 -3.30
C GLU A 111 -7.64 -12.79 -4.41
N GLY A 112 -6.64 -11.91 -4.60
CA GLY A 112 -6.59 -10.95 -5.69
C GLY A 112 -7.00 -9.52 -5.32
N GLY A 113 -7.22 -9.24 -4.04
CA GLY A 113 -7.39 -7.88 -3.54
C GLY A 113 -6.11 -7.05 -3.72
N GLY A 114 -6.25 -5.80 -4.15
CA GLY A 114 -5.11 -4.91 -4.37
C GLY A 114 -4.55 -4.36 -3.07
N PHE A 115 -3.22 -4.30 -2.93
CA PHE A 115 -2.57 -3.60 -1.82
C PHE A 115 -1.55 -2.59 -2.34
N VAL A 116 -1.64 -1.35 -1.84
CA VAL A 116 -0.75 -0.24 -2.18
C VAL A 116 -0.19 0.38 -0.90
N PRO A 117 1.02 -0.02 -0.46
CA PRO A 117 1.71 0.65 0.64
C PRO A 117 2.24 2.02 0.17
N ILE A 118 1.99 3.08 0.94
CA ILE A 118 2.49 4.43 0.65
C ILE A 118 3.65 4.76 1.58
N HIS A 119 4.80 5.11 0.97
CA HIS A 119 5.99 5.58 1.68
C HIS A 119 6.36 4.62 2.82
N ALA A 120 6.52 5.12 4.04
CA ALA A 120 6.94 4.36 5.21
C ALA A 120 5.93 3.28 5.69
N ALA A 121 4.83 3.04 4.98
CA ALA A 121 4.01 1.86 5.25
C ALA A 121 4.82 0.55 5.09
N ASP A 122 5.79 0.54 4.17
CA ASP A 122 6.73 -0.56 3.97
C ASP A 122 7.69 -0.81 5.15
N ASN A 123 7.73 0.10 6.13
CA ASN A 123 8.57 -0.04 7.34
C ASN A 123 7.94 -0.94 8.40
N SER A 124 6.63 -1.18 8.31
CA SER A 124 5.86 -1.92 9.32
C SER A 124 6.28 -3.39 9.45
N PHE A 125 6.04 -3.95 10.63
CA PHE A 125 5.86 -5.39 10.84
C PHE A 125 7.00 -6.27 10.33
N THR A 126 8.23 -5.96 10.70
CA THR A 126 9.44 -6.74 10.31
C THR A 126 9.33 -8.24 10.62
N ARG A 127 8.50 -8.64 11.61
CA ARG A 127 8.27 -10.05 12.00
C ARG A 127 7.03 -10.69 11.40
N TRP A 128 6.37 -10.05 10.42
CA TRP A 128 5.22 -10.59 9.71
C TRP A 128 5.62 -10.99 8.28
N PRO A 129 5.95 -12.27 8.01
CA PRO A 129 6.48 -12.69 6.71
C PRO A 129 5.55 -12.34 5.55
N ALA A 130 4.26 -12.65 5.66
CA ALA A 130 3.29 -12.39 4.59
C ALA A 130 3.20 -10.89 4.24
N TYR A 131 3.20 -10.00 5.23
CA TYR A 131 3.23 -8.55 4.97
C TYR A 131 4.49 -8.12 4.22
N ASN A 132 5.65 -8.66 4.59
CA ASN A 132 6.93 -8.34 3.93
C ASN A 132 6.96 -8.86 2.48
N GLU A 133 6.31 -9.97 2.18
CA GLU A 133 6.13 -10.47 0.81
C GLU A 133 5.19 -9.54 0.01
N MET A 134 4.10 -9.06 0.61
CA MET A 134 3.13 -8.18 -0.05
C MET A 134 3.71 -6.83 -0.46
N ILE A 135 4.57 -6.23 0.37
CA ILE A 135 5.20 -4.92 0.06
C ILE A 135 6.33 -5.03 -0.96
N GLY A 136 6.91 -6.22 -1.15
CA GLY A 136 8.01 -6.50 -2.09
C GLY A 136 9.37 -5.89 -1.73
N GLY A 137 9.40 -4.76 -1.01
CA GLY A 137 10.58 -4.13 -0.45
C GLY A 137 10.20 -3.24 0.73
N GLY A 138 11.10 -3.10 1.69
CA GLY A 138 10.89 -2.25 2.87
C GLY A 138 12.22 -1.84 3.51
N GLY A 139 12.14 -0.95 4.50
CA GLY A 139 13.30 -0.44 5.24
C GLY A 139 12.99 -0.28 6.72
N TRP A 140 13.97 0.18 7.50
CA TRP A 140 13.84 0.49 8.92
C TRP A 140 13.18 -0.65 9.73
N GLY A 141 12.51 -0.33 10.84
CA GLY A 141 11.74 -1.29 11.65
C GLY A 141 12.61 -2.38 12.30
N GLY A 142 13.92 -2.13 12.45
CA GLY A 142 14.89 -3.11 12.92
C GLY A 142 15.28 -4.17 11.88
N ARG A 143 14.99 -3.98 10.58
CA ARG A 143 15.48 -4.86 9.51
C ARG A 143 17.00 -4.89 9.49
N GLN A 144 17.56 -6.08 9.26
CA GLN A 144 19.00 -6.34 9.24
C GLN A 144 19.46 -6.86 7.87
N ALA A 145 20.60 -6.35 7.40
CA ALA A 145 21.19 -6.76 6.13
C ALA A 145 21.53 -8.26 6.16
N GLY A 146 21.20 -8.98 5.09
CA GLY A 146 21.41 -10.43 5.00
C GLY A 146 20.42 -11.28 5.82
N VAL A 147 19.55 -10.66 6.64
CA VAL A 147 18.53 -11.36 7.45
C VAL A 147 17.13 -11.17 6.86
N ASN A 148 16.72 -9.91 6.63
CA ASN A 148 15.36 -9.59 6.21
C ASN A 148 15.19 -9.45 4.68
N GLY A 149 16.29 -9.45 3.93
CA GLY A 149 16.27 -9.30 2.48
C GLY A 149 17.62 -8.88 1.90
N TYR A 150 17.60 -8.48 0.63
CA TYR A 150 18.74 -7.96 -0.13
C TYR A 150 18.37 -6.61 -0.75
N LEU A 151 19.36 -5.79 -1.14
CA LEU A 151 19.10 -4.63 -1.99
C LEU A 151 19.08 -5.06 -3.46
N TYR A 152 18.15 -4.55 -4.23
CA TYR A 152 18.19 -4.62 -5.69
C TYR A 152 18.74 -3.31 -6.24
N ARG A 153 19.73 -3.42 -7.13
CA ARG A 153 20.31 -2.26 -7.82
C ARG A 153 20.40 -2.56 -9.31
N LEU A 154 20.07 -1.57 -10.12
CA LEU A 154 20.33 -1.61 -11.55
C LEU A 154 21.79 -1.21 -11.78
N ILE A 155 22.62 -2.15 -12.21
CA ILE A 155 24.06 -1.98 -12.48
C ILE A 155 24.28 -2.38 -13.93
N ASP A 156 24.83 -1.47 -14.75
CA ASP A 156 25.10 -1.71 -16.18
C ASP A 156 23.90 -2.26 -16.98
N GLY A 157 22.68 -1.86 -16.59
CA GLY A 157 21.42 -2.28 -17.23
C GLY A 157 20.83 -3.59 -16.70
N GLU A 158 21.44 -4.21 -15.69
CA GLU A 158 20.97 -5.47 -15.10
C GLU A 158 20.59 -5.30 -13.62
N TRP A 159 19.41 -5.81 -13.25
CA TRP A 159 18.98 -5.85 -11.85
C TRP A 159 19.77 -6.90 -11.08
N THR A 160 20.71 -6.42 -10.28
CA THR A 160 21.57 -7.26 -9.46
C THR A 160 21.08 -7.26 -8.02
N ARG A 161 20.94 -8.45 -7.43
CA ARG A 161 20.85 -8.61 -5.97
C ARG A 161 22.19 -8.24 -5.38
N SER A 162 22.27 -7.06 -4.81
CA SER A 162 23.43 -6.59 -4.06
C SER A 162 23.06 -6.57 -2.58
N SER A 163 23.63 -7.45 -1.78
CA SER A 163 23.64 -7.22 -0.34
C SER A 163 25.04 -7.53 0.14
N PRO A 164 25.82 -6.55 0.61
CA PRO A 164 26.77 -6.90 1.64
C PRO A 164 25.95 -7.37 2.85
N ASP A 165 26.38 -8.44 3.53
CA ASP A 165 25.82 -8.85 4.85
C ASP A 165 26.17 -7.84 5.96
N LYS A 166 26.32 -6.56 5.60
CA LYS A 166 26.81 -5.45 6.39
C LYS A 166 26.12 -4.16 5.94
N GLY A 167 25.73 -3.33 6.89
CA GLY A 167 25.10 -2.02 6.63
C GLY A 167 23.65 -1.96 7.12
N LEU A 168 23.03 -0.79 6.94
CA LEU A 168 21.66 -0.53 7.33
C LEU A 168 20.67 -1.06 6.28
N SER A 169 19.48 -1.45 6.72
CA SER A 169 18.36 -1.84 5.85
C SER A 169 17.31 -0.73 5.89
N GLY A 170 17.34 0.16 4.91
CA GLY A 170 16.52 1.38 4.87
C GLY A 170 17.29 2.61 5.34
N GLU A 171 17.53 3.54 4.42
CA GLU A 171 18.10 4.86 4.69
C GLU A 171 17.75 5.79 3.54
N HIS A 172 17.67 7.09 3.81
CA HIS A 172 17.56 8.10 2.76
C HIS A 172 18.47 9.30 3.08
N GLY A 173 18.93 9.99 2.03
CA GLY A 173 19.66 11.24 2.17
C GLY A 173 18.75 12.43 2.51
N ARG A 174 19.30 13.65 2.45
CA ARG A 174 18.47 14.87 2.55
C ARG A 174 17.52 14.95 1.36
N GLN A 175 16.33 15.51 1.60
CA GLN A 175 15.35 15.78 0.55
C GLN A 175 15.99 16.64 -0.56
N ARG A 176 15.85 16.18 -1.79
CA ARG A 176 16.27 16.88 -3.01
C ARG A 176 15.47 16.35 -4.19
N GLU A 177 15.40 17.13 -5.26
CA GLU A 177 14.88 16.65 -6.53
C GLU A 177 15.82 15.58 -7.12
N PHE A 178 15.25 14.61 -7.81
CA PHE A 178 15.98 13.57 -8.54
C PHE A 178 15.16 13.09 -9.72
N LEU A 179 15.83 12.56 -10.75
CA LEU A 179 15.17 11.98 -11.91
C LEU A 179 14.63 10.59 -11.58
N VAL A 180 13.37 10.34 -11.93
CA VAL A 180 12.78 9.00 -11.94
C VAL A 180 12.97 8.41 -13.34
N ILE A 181 13.54 7.21 -13.41
CA ILE A 181 13.80 6.50 -14.67
C ILE A 181 12.94 5.25 -14.69
N HIS A 182 12.17 5.06 -15.76
CA HIS A 182 11.32 3.90 -15.96
C HIS A 182 12.12 2.74 -16.58
N ASP A 183 12.21 1.63 -15.86
CA ASP A 183 12.86 0.40 -16.34
C ASP A 183 11.91 -0.50 -17.17
N GLN A 184 10.60 -0.38 -16.96
CA GLN A 184 9.56 -1.16 -17.64
C GLN A 184 8.51 -0.21 -18.25
N PRO A 185 8.84 0.56 -19.30
CA PRO A 185 7.98 1.62 -19.83
C PRO A 185 6.67 1.11 -20.46
N ASP A 186 6.60 -0.18 -20.82
CA ASP A 186 5.38 -0.79 -21.36
C ASP A 186 4.36 -1.20 -20.29
N HIS A 187 4.73 -1.15 -19.00
CA HIS A 187 3.83 -1.53 -17.91
C HIS A 187 2.62 -0.58 -17.84
N PRO A 188 1.37 -1.07 -17.67
CA PRO A 188 0.17 -0.24 -17.74
C PRO A 188 0.16 1.00 -16.83
N ILE A 189 0.85 0.95 -15.68
CA ILE A 189 0.97 2.10 -14.75
C ILE A 189 1.73 3.28 -15.36
N VAL A 190 2.79 3.03 -16.13
CA VAL A 190 3.71 4.07 -16.64
C VAL A 190 3.65 4.24 -18.15
N LYS A 191 2.87 3.41 -18.84
CA LYS A 191 2.76 3.44 -20.30
C LYS A 191 2.31 4.82 -20.80
N GLY A 192 3.13 5.42 -21.64
CA GLY A 192 2.88 6.74 -22.24
C GLY A 192 3.28 7.93 -21.36
N LEU A 193 3.83 7.69 -20.17
CA LEU A 193 4.54 8.71 -19.40
C LEU A 193 5.95 8.94 -19.98
N PRO A 194 6.52 10.14 -19.81
CA PRO A 194 7.85 10.49 -20.30
C PRO A 194 8.97 9.64 -19.68
#